data_AF-A0A7C4EDI9-F1
#
_entry.id   AF-A0A7C4EDI9-F1
#
_cell.length_a   1.000
_cell.length_b   1.000
_cell.length_c   1.000
_cell.angle_alpha   90.00
_cell.angle_beta   90.00
_cell.angle_gamma   90.00
#
_symmetry.space_group_name_H-M   'P 1'
#
loop_
_entity.id
_entity.type
_entity.pdbx_description
1 polymer ?
#
loop_
_entity_poly.entity_id
_entity_poly.type
_entity_poly.pdbx_seq_one_letter_code
_entity_poly.pdbx_strand_id
1 'polypeptide(L)'
;MPQLTVEGVGTFVVPHGKRLVLALVDEARIDQLHACGGNARCTTCRVEFVSGEPQKMTRAEKQVLEQRGLLKPGLRLSCQITCDQDMTIRAISRLAGSGRPDAGARPDPAVHPQPVEHVDKP
;
A
#
# COMPACT_ATOMS: atom_id res chain seq x y z
N MET A 1 8.70 -16.44 -2.48
CA MET A 1 7.34 -15.84 -2.50
C MET A 1 7.02 -15.46 -1.07
N PRO A 2 6.89 -14.18 -0.74
CA PRO A 2 6.57 -13.77 0.63
C PRO A 2 5.10 -14.04 0.99
N GLN A 3 4.83 -14.06 2.29
CA GLN A 3 3.49 -14.18 2.88
C GLN A 3 2.94 -12.80 3.24
N LEU A 4 1.75 -12.49 2.74
CA LEU A 4 0.98 -11.32 3.11
C LEU A 4 -0.17 -11.74 4.03
N THR A 5 -0.13 -11.34 5.30
CA THR A 5 -1.23 -11.52 6.23
C THR A 5 -2.04 -10.22 6.31
N VAL A 6 -3.34 -10.32 6.05
CA VAL A 6 -4.30 -9.22 6.24
C VAL A 6 -5.18 -9.57 7.43
N GLU A 7 -5.06 -8.77 8.51
CA GLU A 7 -5.80 -9.02 9.75
C GLU A 7 -7.32 -9.12 9.49
N GLY A 8 -7.95 -10.15 10.08
CA GLY A 8 -9.37 -10.42 9.92
C GLY A 8 -9.76 -11.02 8.56
N VAL A 9 -8.80 -11.30 7.67
CA VAL A 9 -9.06 -11.85 6.32
C VAL A 9 -8.31 -13.15 6.09
N GLY A 10 -6.99 -13.18 6.30
CA GLY A 10 -6.19 -14.40 6.13
C GLY A 10 -4.74 -14.13 5.73
N THR A 11 -4.02 -15.21 5.42
CA THR A 11 -2.62 -15.18 4.95
C THR A 11 -2.54 -15.71 3.53
N PHE A 12 -1.81 -15.00 2.67
CA PHE A 12 -1.74 -15.25 1.24
C PHE A 12 -0.28 -15.32 0.78
N VAL A 13 0.05 -16.30 -0.05
CA VAL A 13 1.34 -16.34 -0.75
C VAL A 13 1.25 -15.40 -1.95
N VAL A 14 2.14 -14.42 -2.03
CA VAL A 14 2.12 -13.39 -3.08
C VAL A 14 3.40 -13.42 -3.92
N PRO A 15 3.36 -13.00 -5.20
CA PRO A 15 4.56 -12.92 -6.02
C PRO A 15 5.58 -11.93 -5.44
N HIS A 16 6.85 -12.34 -5.40
CA HIS A 16 7.93 -11.49 -4.93
C HIS A 16 8.06 -10.24 -5.82
N GLY A 17 8.23 -9.06 -5.22
CA GLY A 17 8.36 -7.78 -5.91
C GLY A 17 7.05 -7.17 -6.41
N LYS A 18 5.91 -7.88 -6.30
CA LYS A 18 4.60 -7.33 -6.67
C LYS A 18 4.25 -6.14 -5.76
N ARG A 19 3.63 -5.09 -6.30
CA ARG A 19 3.16 -3.96 -5.48
C ARG A 19 2.11 -4.43 -4.47
N LEU A 20 2.24 -4.01 -3.21
CA LEU A 20 1.35 -4.40 -2.13
C LEU A 20 -0.11 -4.05 -2.43
N VAL A 21 -0.40 -2.90 -3.05
CA VAL A 21 -1.78 -2.56 -3.48
C VAL A 21 -2.36 -3.59 -4.45
N LEU A 22 -1.56 -4.14 -5.37
CA LEU A 22 -2.01 -5.17 -6.31
C LEU A 22 -2.13 -6.52 -5.61
N ALA A 23 -1.23 -6.81 -4.65
CA ALA A 23 -1.31 -7.99 -3.82
C ALA A 23 -2.61 -8.05 -2.99
N LEU A 24 -3.02 -6.90 -2.47
CA LEU A 24 -4.26 -6.75 -1.71
C LEU A 24 -5.49 -7.02 -2.59
N VAL A 25 -5.50 -6.52 -3.83
CA VAL A 25 -6.64 -6.67 -4.75
C VAL A 25 -6.71 -8.07 -5.35
N ASP A 26 -5.59 -8.59 -5.85
CA ASP A 26 -5.60 -9.80 -6.67
C ASP A 26 -5.57 -11.08 -5.82
N GLU A 27 -4.72 -11.13 -4.78
CA GLU A 27 -4.54 -12.32 -3.94
C GLU A 27 -5.42 -12.28 -2.69
N ALA A 28 -5.39 -11.17 -1.93
CA ALA A 28 -6.16 -11.06 -0.69
C ALA A 28 -7.63 -10.67 -0.90
N ARG A 29 -8.03 -10.35 -2.14
CA ARG A 29 -9.40 -9.94 -2.53
C ARG A 29 -9.95 -8.79 -1.69
N ILE A 30 -9.07 -7.89 -1.26
CA ILE A 30 -9.43 -6.64 -0.61
C ILE A 30 -9.79 -5.62 -1.68
N ASP A 31 -10.93 -4.97 -1.50
CA ASP A 31 -11.37 -3.80 -2.25
C ASP A 31 -10.57 -2.54 -1.85
N GLN A 32 -9.25 -2.64 -1.89
CA GLN A 32 -8.31 -1.60 -1.50
C GLN A 32 -8.46 -0.39 -2.42
N LEU A 33 -8.64 0.79 -1.83
CA LEU A 33 -8.71 2.01 -2.63
C LEU A 33 -7.36 2.36 -3.26
N HIS A 34 -7.40 2.88 -4.47
CA HIS A 34 -6.27 3.41 -5.22
C HIS A 34 -6.72 4.56 -6.13
N ALA A 35 -7.39 5.56 -5.54
CA ALA A 35 -8.10 6.61 -6.27
C ALA A 35 -7.26 7.40 -7.28
N CYS A 36 -5.93 7.50 -7.07
CA CYS A 36 -5.02 8.17 -8.00
C CYS A 36 -4.32 7.24 -9.00
N GLY A 37 -4.74 5.98 -9.12
CA GLY A 37 -4.06 4.97 -9.93
C GLY A 37 -2.69 4.54 -9.38
N GLY A 38 -2.45 4.72 -8.08
CA GLY A 38 -1.18 4.36 -7.45
C GLY A 38 0.01 5.29 -7.78
N ASN A 39 -0.25 6.56 -8.08
CA ASN A 39 0.77 7.53 -8.50
C ASN A 39 1.30 8.44 -7.36
N ALA A 40 1.12 8.06 -6.10
CA ALA A 40 1.46 8.90 -4.94
C ALA A 40 0.89 10.35 -5.06
N ARG A 41 -0.40 10.47 -5.39
CA ARG A 41 -1.11 11.77 -5.44
C ARG A 41 -2.29 11.85 -4.46
N CYS A 42 -2.61 10.74 -3.79
CA CYS A 42 -3.66 10.64 -2.79
C CYS A 42 -3.20 9.74 -1.64
N THR A 43 -4.04 9.60 -0.62
CA THR A 43 -3.80 8.74 0.55
C THR A 43 -4.89 7.68 0.74
N THR A 44 -5.61 7.31 -0.32
CA THR A 44 -6.69 6.32 -0.20
C THR A 44 -6.18 4.88 -0.10
N CYS A 45 -4.98 4.59 -0.60
CA CYS A 45 -4.37 3.26 -0.50
C CYS A 45 -3.72 2.94 0.86
N ARG A 46 -4.13 3.65 1.92
CA ARG A 46 -3.52 3.52 3.25
C ARG A 46 -3.74 2.13 3.83
N VAL A 47 -2.68 1.62 4.42
CA VAL A 47 -2.65 0.42 5.26
C VAL A 47 -1.91 0.74 6.55
N GLU A 48 -2.18 -0.04 7.58
CA GLU A 48 -1.43 0.02 8.83
C GLU A 48 -0.64 -1.28 9.00
N PHE A 49 0.67 -1.17 9.22
CA PHE A 49 1.53 -2.32 9.47
C PHE A 49 1.40 -2.81 10.91
N VAL A 50 1.33 -4.12 11.05
CA VAL A 50 1.37 -4.86 12.32
C VAL A 50 2.77 -5.47 12.50
N SER A 51 3.32 -6.04 11.44
CA SER A 51 4.70 -6.58 11.40
C SER A 51 5.25 -6.60 9.98
N GLY A 52 6.57 -6.71 9.83
CA GLY A 52 7.22 -6.76 8.53
C GLY A 52 7.23 -5.43 7.77
N GLU A 53 7.08 -4.29 8.46
CA GLU A 53 7.17 -2.97 7.81
C GLU A 53 8.55 -2.78 7.14
N PRO A 54 8.61 -2.42 5.84
CA PRO A 54 9.87 -2.08 5.19
C PRO A 54 10.54 -0.89 5.88
N GLN A 55 11.85 -1.00 6.12
CA GLN A 55 12.65 0.05 6.76
C GLN A 55 12.76 1.34 5.93
N LYS A 56 12.53 1.22 4.62
CA LYS A 56 12.54 2.34 3.67
C LYS A 56 11.13 2.65 3.19
N MET A 57 10.91 3.91 2.84
CA MET A 57 9.72 4.41 2.16
C MET A 57 10.11 5.20 0.92
N THR A 58 9.24 5.28 -0.09
CA THR A 58 9.55 6.13 -1.25
C THR A 58 9.48 7.59 -0.82
N ARG A 59 10.30 8.46 -1.41
CA ARG A 59 10.24 9.90 -1.13
C ARG A 59 8.86 10.46 -1.49
N ALA A 60 8.26 9.98 -2.57
CA ALA A 60 6.91 10.38 -2.97
C ALA A 60 5.85 9.98 -1.93
N GLU A 61 5.95 8.78 -1.35
CA GLU A 61 5.11 8.35 -0.23
C GLU A 61 5.25 9.31 0.96
N LYS A 62 6.50 9.58 1.37
CA LYS A 62 6.80 10.45 2.51
C LYS A 62 6.19 11.84 2.34
N GLN A 63 6.46 12.48 1.20
CA GLN A 63 5.97 13.82 0.88
C GLN A 63 4.45 13.90 0.94
N VAL A 64 3.74 12.93 0.36
CA VAL A 64 2.28 12.92 0.33
C VAL A 64 1.69 12.71 1.71
N LEU A 65 2.30 11.83 2.53
CA LEU A 65 1.86 11.61 3.90
C LEU A 65 2.10 12.84 4.78
N GLU A 66 3.26 13.49 4.65
CA GLU A 66 3.61 14.74 5.36
C GLU A 66 2.64 15.87 5.00
N GLN A 67 2.45 16.12 3.70
CA GLN A 67 1.54 17.16 3.21
C GLN A 67 0.09 16.98 3.68
N ARG A 68 -0.31 15.74 3.98
CA ARG A 68 -1.66 15.42 4.45
C ARG A 68 -1.76 15.29 5.97
N GLY A 69 -0.66 15.51 6.71
CA GLY A 69 -0.62 15.34 8.16
C GLY A 69 -0.85 13.90 8.62
N LEU A 70 -0.44 12.93 7.80
CA LEU A 70 -0.68 11.49 8.01
C LEU A 70 0.61 10.69 8.18
N LEU A 71 1.79 11.33 8.12
CA LEU A 71 3.06 10.65 8.38
C LEU A 71 3.14 10.27 9.86
N LYS A 72 2.96 8.97 10.14
CA LYS A 72 3.07 8.41 11.49
C LYS A 72 3.57 6.96 11.42
N PRO A 73 4.18 6.41 12.48
CA PRO A 73 4.69 5.05 12.50
C PRO A 73 3.61 4.03 12.08
N GLY A 74 4.00 3.06 11.24
CA GLY A 74 3.14 1.96 10.78
C GLY A 74 2.12 2.33 9.70
N LEU A 75 1.76 3.61 9.51
CA LEU A 75 0.84 4.01 8.45
C LEU A 75 1.59 4.24 7.13
N ARG A 76 1.22 3.47 6.12
CA ARG A 76 1.90 3.45 4.81
C ARG A 76 0.93 3.50 3.64
N LEU A 77 1.43 3.86 2.46
CA LEU A 77 0.69 3.80 1.21
C LEU A 77 0.99 2.48 0.51
N SER A 78 0.04 1.53 0.49
CA SER A 78 0.24 0.21 -0.12
C SER A 78 0.64 0.28 -1.60
N CYS A 79 0.32 1.35 -2.32
CA CYS A 79 0.77 1.50 -3.71
C CYS A 79 2.28 1.80 -3.83
N GLN A 80 2.94 2.24 -2.77
CA GLN A 80 4.37 2.61 -2.78
C GLN A 80 5.28 1.53 -2.20
N ILE A 81 4.73 0.34 -1.94
CA ILE A 81 5.45 -0.79 -1.33
C ILE A 81 5.42 -1.99 -2.27
N THR A 82 6.51 -2.74 -2.31
CA THR A 82 6.62 -4.05 -2.97
C THR A 82 6.65 -5.17 -1.94
N CYS A 83 6.09 -6.33 -2.28
CA CYS A 83 6.14 -7.54 -1.46
C CYS A 83 7.48 -8.26 -1.66
N ASP A 84 8.50 -7.84 -0.93
CA ASP A 84 9.84 -8.45 -0.90
C ASP A 84 10.07 -9.33 0.34
N GLN A 85 9.31 -9.09 1.41
CA GLN A 85 9.35 -9.83 2.67
C GLN A 85 7.95 -10.16 3.19
N ASP A 86 7.88 -11.02 4.21
CA ASP A 86 6.63 -11.34 4.89
C ASP A 86 6.11 -10.10 5.64
N MET A 87 4.80 -9.83 5.50
CA MET A 87 4.17 -8.63 6.03
C MET A 87 2.81 -8.97 6.67
N THR A 88 2.51 -8.32 7.79
CA THR A 88 1.17 -8.35 8.39
C THR A 88 0.62 -6.93 8.44
N ILE A 89 -0.58 -6.72 7.91
CA ILE A 89 -1.20 -5.39 7.80
C ILE A 89 -2.68 -5.41 8.14
N ARG A 90 -3.22 -4.22 8.41
CA ARG A 90 -4.66 -3.92 8.46
C ARG A 90 -5.08 -3.16 7.20
N ALA A 91 -6.13 -3.65 6.55
CA ALA A 91 -6.77 -2.95 5.43
C ALA A 91 -7.73 -1.86 5.95
N ILE A 92 -7.19 -0.70 6.30
CA ILE A 92 -7.93 0.41 6.92
C ILE A 92 -8.64 1.34 5.93
N SER A 93 -8.44 1.16 4.62
CA SER A 93 -8.99 2.06 3.61
C SER A 93 -9.53 1.29 2.41
N ARG A 94 -10.75 0.80 2.56
CA ARG A 94 -11.49 -0.05 1.61
C ARG A 94 -12.55 0.75 0.85
N LEU A 95 -12.99 0.25 -0.30
CA LEU A 95 -14.07 0.84 -1.09
C LEU A 95 -15.40 0.77 -0.33
N ALA A 96 -15.70 -0.38 0.26
CA ALA A 96 -16.81 -0.59 1.17
C ALA A 96 -16.75 0.44 2.31
N GLY A 97 -17.84 1.20 2.47
CA GLY A 97 -17.95 2.26 3.49
C GLY A 97 -17.26 3.58 3.15
N SER A 98 -16.58 3.70 2.00
CA SER A 98 -15.87 4.95 1.63
C SER A 98 -16.74 6.03 0.99
N GLY A 99 -17.93 5.68 0.50
CA GLY A 99 -18.79 6.56 -0.29
C GLY A 99 -18.28 6.88 -1.69
N ARG A 100 -17.19 6.23 -2.16
CA ARG A 100 -16.69 6.39 -3.54
C ARG A 100 -17.46 5.50 -4.51
N PRO A 101 -17.63 5.93 -5.78
CA PRO A 101 -18.27 5.11 -6.80
C PRO A 101 -17.42 3.91 -7.22
N ASP A 102 -16.09 4.02 -7.11
CA ASP A 102 -15.12 3.00 -7.47
C ASP A 102 -13.80 3.16 -6.70
N ALA A 103 -12.92 2.16 -6.82
CA ALA A 103 -11.61 2.13 -6.17
C ALA A 103 -10.56 3.06 -6.81
N GLY A 104 -10.77 3.51 -8.05
CA GLY A 104 -9.82 4.21 -8.91
C GLY A 104 -9.28 3.35 -10.05
N ALA A 105 -8.51 3.96 -10.96
CA ALA A 105 -7.82 3.23 -12.02
C ALA A 105 -6.85 2.18 -11.45
N ARG A 106 -6.68 1.06 -12.14
CA ARG A 106 -5.76 -0.01 -11.72
C ARG A 106 -4.31 0.53 -11.70
N PRO A 107 -3.56 0.36 -10.60
CA PRO A 107 -2.16 0.75 -10.55
C PRO A 107 -1.28 -0.01 -11.55
N ASP A 108 -0.29 0.68 -12.12
CA ASP A 108 0.76 0.06 -12.93
C ASP A 108 1.54 -1.01 -12.12
N PRO A 109 2.05 -2.10 -12.71
CA PRO A 109 2.90 -3.04 -11.99
C PRO A 109 4.16 -2.42 -11.37
N ALA A 110 4.74 -1.38 -11.97
CA ALA A 110 5.90 -0.65 -11.45
C ALA A 110 5.46 0.42 -10.43
N VAL A 111 6.34 0.72 -9.46
CA VAL A 111 6.09 1.82 -8.52
C VAL A 111 6.26 3.16 -9.24
N HIS A 112 5.32 4.09 -9.03
CA HIS A 112 5.32 5.43 -9.60
C HIS A 112 5.13 6.50 -8.52
N PRO A 113 5.66 7.71 -8.70
CA PRO A 113 6.36 8.21 -9.90
C PRO A 113 7.80 7.67 -10.04
N GLN A 114 8.32 7.71 -11.27
CA GLN A 114 9.72 7.38 -11.59
C GLN A 114 10.55 8.70 -11.67
N PRO A 115 11.84 8.69 -11.30
CA PRO A 115 12.55 7.58 -10.65
C PRO A 115 12.06 7.34 -9.22
N VAL A 116 12.05 6.08 -8.79
CA VAL A 116 11.70 5.72 -7.41
C VAL A 116 12.91 5.94 -6.52
N GLU A 117 12.82 6.92 -5.63
CA GLU A 117 13.86 7.22 -4.66
C GLU A 117 13.40 6.82 -3.26
N HIS A 118 14.24 6.07 -2.55
CA HIS A 118 13.95 5.58 -1.20
C HIS A 118 14.63 6.41 -0.13
N VAL A 119 13.92 6.65 0.96
CA VAL A 119 14.39 7.32 2.17
C VAL A 119 14.10 6.43 3.38
N ASP A 120 14.81 6.64 4.49
CA ASP A 120 14.49 5.97 5.74
C ASP A 120 13.12 6.41 6.26
N LYS A 121 12.38 5.46 6.84
CA LYS A 121 11.11 5.76 7.49
C LYS A 121 11.36 6.60 8.76
N PRO A 122 10.41 7.48 9.14
CA PRO A 122 10.51 8.25 10.38
C PRO A 122 10.48 7.38 11.64
#